data_AF-A0A0Q6TR48-F1
#
_entry.id   AF-A0A0Q6TR48-F1
#
_cell.length_a   1.000
_cell.length_b   1.000
_cell.length_c   1.000
_cell.angle_alpha   90.00
_cell.angle_beta   90.00
_cell.angle_gamma   90.00
#
_symmetry.space_group_name_H-M   'P 1'
#
loop_
_entity.id
_entity.type
_entity.pdbx_description
1 polymer ?
#
loop_
_entity_poly.entity_id
_entity_poly.type
_entity_poly.pdbx_seq_one_letter_code
_entity_poly.pdbx_strand_id
1 'polypeptide(L)'
;MGSGSIDGELRFNRCTSDLWIRRFDGPGIWPPASFAGLPRGPVGTEPAKKVRIETGKPCVVHGRYRKYPLEPAQPGDGADDIRGPMVVLLPGDLAPFHVTLGPHGEFVSREVATWELVAEL
;
A
#
# COMPACT_ATOMS: atom_id res chain seq x y z
N MET A 1 -29.73 -12.33 11.59
CA MET A 1 -29.20 -11.27 12.47
C MET A 1 -27.81 -10.91 11.97
N GLY A 2 -27.50 -9.75 11.40
CA GLY A 2 -28.27 -8.55 11.08
C GLY A 2 -27.34 -7.60 10.29
N SER A 3 -27.93 -6.83 9.37
CA SER A 3 -27.36 -5.66 8.69
C SER A 3 -26.16 -5.89 7.75
N GLY A 4 -26.38 -6.62 6.66
CA GLY A 4 -25.78 -6.21 5.39
C GLY A 4 -26.54 -4.99 4.87
N SER A 5 -25.81 -3.93 4.50
CA SER A 5 -26.31 -2.66 3.97
C SER A 5 -26.66 -1.58 5.01
N ILE A 6 -25.76 -0.60 5.12
CA ILE A 6 -26.22 0.80 5.25
C ILE A 6 -26.35 1.47 3.87
N ASP A 7 -25.84 0.90 2.76
CA ASP A 7 -26.06 1.54 1.44
C ASP A 7 -25.78 0.68 0.19
N GLY A 8 -25.71 -0.66 0.26
CA GLY A 8 -25.58 -1.53 -0.95
C GLY A 8 -24.37 -1.32 -1.87
N GLU A 9 -23.59 -0.26 -1.68
CA GLU A 9 -22.40 0.10 -2.43
C GLU A 9 -21.19 -0.51 -1.74
N LEU A 10 -20.42 -1.26 -2.51
CA LEU A 10 -19.08 -1.65 -2.13
C LEU A 10 -18.21 -0.38 -2.12
N ARG A 11 -18.26 0.39 -1.03
CA ARG A 11 -17.43 1.58 -0.88
C ARG A 11 -15.99 1.15 -0.69
N PHE A 12 -15.24 1.21 -1.77
CA PHE A 12 -13.79 1.07 -1.79
C PHE A 12 -13.16 2.13 -0.88
N ASN A 13 -12.86 1.73 0.35
CA ASN A 13 -11.94 2.43 1.24
C ASN A 13 -10.52 1.90 1.02
N ARG A 14 -9.52 2.56 1.64
CA ARG A 14 -8.11 2.22 1.44
C ARG A 14 -7.78 0.75 1.72
N CYS A 15 -8.35 0.14 2.76
CA CYS A 15 -8.16 -1.28 3.06
C CYS A 15 -8.83 -2.18 2.02
N THR A 16 -10.09 -1.93 1.66
CA THR A 16 -10.79 -2.76 0.67
C THR A 16 -10.22 -2.61 -0.74
N SER A 17 -9.72 -1.42 -1.12
CA SER A 17 -9.00 -1.19 -2.37
C SER A 17 -7.69 -1.98 -2.40
N ASP A 18 -6.94 -1.97 -1.29
CA ASP A 18 -5.72 -2.76 -1.15
C ASP A 18 -6.00 -4.26 -1.32
N LEU A 19 -7.00 -4.80 -0.60
CA LEU A 19 -7.40 -6.22 -0.75
C LEU A 19 -7.83 -6.56 -2.18
N TRP A 20 -8.61 -5.69 -2.83
CA TRP A 20 -9.06 -5.90 -4.21
C TRP A 20 -7.93 -5.90 -5.22
N ILE A 21 -6.97 -4.98 -5.10
CA ILE A 21 -5.78 -4.93 -5.98
C ILE A 21 -4.97 -6.22 -5.84
N ARG A 22 -4.83 -6.72 -4.60
CA ARG A 22 -4.05 -7.91 -4.25
C ARG A 22 -4.78 -9.24 -4.44
N ARG A 23 -5.97 -9.25 -5.04
CA ARG A 23 -6.78 -10.48 -5.22
C ARG A 23 -6.07 -11.63 -5.94
N PHE A 24 -5.01 -11.33 -6.69
CA PHE A 24 -4.21 -12.32 -7.43
C PHE A 24 -2.91 -12.71 -6.72
N ASP A 25 -2.53 -12.02 -5.65
CA ASP A 25 -1.34 -12.36 -4.85
C ASP A 25 -1.55 -13.70 -4.12
N GLY A 26 -2.80 -14.06 -3.82
CA GLY A 26 -3.13 -15.31 -3.15
C GLY A 26 -4.64 -15.53 -2.98
N PRO A 27 -5.08 -16.79 -2.83
CA PRO A 27 -6.47 -17.12 -2.57
C PRO A 27 -6.93 -16.55 -1.22
N GLY A 28 -8.17 -16.05 -1.16
CA GLY A 28 -8.78 -15.56 0.09
C GLY A 28 -8.42 -14.13 0.49
N ILE A 29 -7.58 -13.42 -0.28
CA ILE A 29 -7.31 -11.99 -0.07
C ILE A 29 -8.55 -11.14 -0.38
N TRP A 30 -9.26 -11.49 -1.46
CA TRP A 30 -10.54 -10.87 -1.81
C TRP A 30 -11.57 -11.91 -2.29
N PRO A 31 -12.83 -11.82 -1.84
CA PRO A 31 -13.31 -10.96 -0.75
C PRO A 31 -12.87 -11.50 0.62
N PRO A 32 -12.64 -10.63 1.62
CA PRO A 32 -12.39 -11.06 2.98
C PRO A 32 -13.62 -11.78 3.57
N ALA A 33 -13.39 -12.69 4.52
CA ALA A 33 -14.48 -13.43 5.18
C ALA A 33 -15.47 -12.52 5.94
N SER A 34 -15.02 -11.36 6.39
CA SER A 34 -15.85 -10.31 7.00
C SER A 34 -15.33 -8.93 6.59
N PHE A 35 -16.25 -8.04 6.23
CA PHE A 35 -15.97 -6.61 6.06
C PHE A 35 -16.07 -5.82 7.38
N ALA A 36 -16.72 -6.39 8.39
CA ALA A 36 -16.81 -5.77 9.71
C ALA A 36 -15.45 -5.88 10.44
N GLY A 37 -14.99 -4.75 10.98
CA GLY A 37 -13.73 -4.69 11.75
C GLY A 37 -12.47 -4.57 10.89
N LEU A 38 -12.58 -4.37 9.57
CA LEU A 38 -11.41 -4.09 8.74
C LEU A 38 -10.71 -2.80 9.18
N PRO A 39 -9.36 -2.76 9.18
CA PRO A 39 -8.61 -1.56 9.52
C PRO A 39 -8.92 -0.43 8.52
N ARG A 40 -8.70 0.82 8.94
CA ARG A 40 -8.78 1.98 8.04
C ARG A 40 -7.58 2.04 7.08
N GLY A 41 -6.43 1.53 7.54
CA GLY A 41 -5.20 1.41 6.77
C GLY A 41 -5.09 0.08 6.03
N PRO A 42 -4.11 -0.04 5.13
CA PRO A 42 -3.88 -1.27 4.40
C PRO A 42 -3.30 -2.34 5.34
N VAL A 43 -3.59 -3.61 5.06
CA VAL A 43 -3.35 -4.74 5.99
C VAL A 43 -1.85 -4.97 6.23
N GLY A 44 -1.44 -5.42 7.43
CA GLY A 44 -0.08 -5.89 7.74
C GLY A 44 0.35 -5.64 9.18
N THR A 45 1.50 -6.20 9.57
CA THR A 45 2.09 -6.03 10.92
C THR A 45 3.21 -5.01 10.87
N GLU A 46 3.33 -4.14 11.89
CA GLU A 46 4.45 -3.19 11.96
C GLU A 46 5.80 -3.95 12.00
N PRO A 47 6.78 -3.54 11.20
CA PRO A 47 8.04 -4.25 11.10
C PRO A 47 8.86 -4.09 12.38
N ALA A 48 9.39 -5.21 12.89
CA ALA A 48 10.19 -5.22 14.11
C ALA A 48 11.53 -4.47 13.97
N LYS A 49 12.00 -4.29 12.73
CA LYS A 49 13.24 -3.58 12.40
C LYS A 49 12.99 -2.63 11.23
N LYS A 50 13.68 -1.47 11.24
CA LYS A 50 13.68 -0.56 10.09
C LYS A 50 14.45 -1.21 8.94
N VAL A 51 13.73 -1.58 7.88
CA VAL A 51 14.29 -2.11 6.64
C VAL A 51 14.16 -1.05 5.55
N ARG A 52 15.27 -0.75 4.87
CA ARG A 52 15.31 0.15 3.71
C ARG A 52 16.02 -0.53 2.55
N ILE A 53 15.47 -0.35 1.36
CA ILE A 53 16.03 -0.89 0.12
C ILE A 53 16.07 0.20 -0.95
N GLU A 54 17.14 0.24 -1.73
CA GLU A 54 17.27 1.17 -2.87
C GLU A 54 16.72 0.54 -4.14
N THR A 55 16.24 1.37 -5.07
CA THR A 55 15.82 0.93 -6.41
C THR A 55 16.83 -0.04 -7.05
N GLY A 56 16.33 -1.13 -7.61
CA GLY A 56 17.12 -2.18 -8.26
C GLY A 56 17.77 -3.19 -7.32
N LYS A 57 17.66 -3.01 -5.99
CA LYS A 57 18.07 -4.02 -5.02
C LYS A 57 16.95 -5.05 -4.81
N PRO A 58 17.30 -6.34 -4.63
CA PRO A 58 16.32 -7.36 -4.34
C PRO A 58 15.73 -7.17 -2.94
N CYS A 59 14.42 -7.34 -2.85
CA CYS A 59 13.69 -7.36 -1.59
C CYS A 59 13.92 -8.70 -0.88
N VAL A 60 14.05 -8.66 0.45
CA VAL A 60 14.26 -9.86 1.28
C VAL A 60 13.01 -10.18 2.11
N VAL A 61 12.19 -9.18 2.40
CA VAL A 61 11.02 -9.29 3.29
C VAL A 61 9.76 -9.07 2.46
N HIS A 62 8.82 -10.01 2.53
CA HIS A 62 7.49 -9.79 1.97
C HIS A 62 6.81 -8.67 2.75
N GLY A 63 6.48 -7.58 2.07
CA GLY A 63 5.84 -6.48 2.77
C GLY A 63 5.48 -5.30 1.90
N ARG A 64 4.88 -4.33 2.57
CA ARG A 64 4.53 -3.04 1.99
C ARG A 64 5.63 -2.05 2.28
N TYR A 65 6.06 -1.37 1.23
CA TYR A 65 7.13 -0.40 1.24
C TYR A 65 6.62 0.97 0.81
N ARG A 66 7.24 2.01 1.35
CA ARG A 66 6.93 3.41 1.07
C ARG A 66 8.20 4.18 0.70
N LYS A 67 8.08 5.15 -0.21
CA LYS A 67 9.19 6.06 -0.54
C LYS A 67 9.72 6.76 0.72
N TYR A 68 11.04 6.78 0.86
CA TYR A 68 11.78 7.49 1.90
C TYR A 68 12.78 8.45 1.25
N PRO A 69 12.94 9.69 1.78
CA PRO A 69 12.19 10.27 2.90
C PRO A 69 10.73 10.55 2.55
N LEU A 70 9.91 10.71 3.58
CA LEU A 70 8.51 11.09 3.42
C LEU A 70 8.43 12.53 2.89
N GLU A 71 7.60 12.76 1.89
CA GLU A 71 7.28 14.12 1.47
C GLU A 71 6.47 14.84 2.57
N PRO A 72 6.65 16.15 2.71
CA PRO A 72 5.91 16.94 3.70
C PRO A 72 4.41 16.83 3.43
N ALA A 73 3.60 16.79 4.50
CA ALA A 73 2.15 16.79 4.37
C ALA A 73 1.67 18.02 3.62
N GLN A 74 0.73 17.82 2.71
CA GLN A 74 0.02 18.90 2.06
C GLN A 74 -1.27 19.27 2.81
N PRO A 75 -1.75 20.52 2.69
CA PRO A 75 -3.03 20.92 3.25
C PRO A 75 -4.16 20.05 2.70
N GLY A 76 -4.85 19.32 3.56
CA GLY A 76 -5.92 18.38 3.19
C GLY A 76 -5.56 16.91 3.32
N ASP A 77 -4.30 16.58 3.60
CA ASP A 77 -3.93 15.23 4.05
C ASP A 77 -4.67 14.91 5.37
N GLY A 78 -5.50 13.86 5.35
CA GLY A 78 -6.20 13.40 6.54
C GLY A 78 -5.22 12.96 7.63
N ALA A 79 -5.62 13.09 8.90
CA ALA A 79 -4.79 12.76 10.07
C ALA A 79 -4.42 11.26 10.19
N ASP A 80 -5.03 10.37 9.39
CA ASP A 80 -4.67 8.95 9.34
C ASP A 80 -3.40 8.78 8.47
N ASP A 81 -2.26 8.71 9.16
CA ASP A 81 -0.86 8.96 8.79
C ASP A 81 -0.19 8.01 7.76
N ILE A 82 -0.90 7.62 6.71
CA ILE A 82 -0.33 6.80 5.62
C ILE A 82 -0.14 7.68 4.38
N ARG A 83 0.93 8.48 4.38
CA ARG A 83 1.24 9.43 3.29
C ARG A 83 1.97 8.75 2.13
N GLY A 84 1.65 9.17 0.91
CA GLY A 84 2.34 8.75 -0.32
C GLY A 84 1.97 7.36 -0.86
N PRO A 85 2.37 7.07 -2.11
CA PRO A 85 2.16 5.76 -2.73
C PRO A 85 2.97 4.68 -2.02
N MET A 86 2.40 3.48 -1.98
CA MET A 86 3.01 2.30 -1.40
C MET A 86 3.07 1.19 -2.43
N VAL A 87 4.10 0.35 -2.33
CA VAL A 87 4.30 -0.81 -3.19
C VAL A 87 4.39 -2.06 -2.32
N VAL A 88 3.88 -3.18 -2.82
CA VAL A 88 4.08 -4.50 -2.20
C VAL A 88 5.22 -5.17 -2.93
N LEU A 89 6.19 -5.70 -2.18
CA LEU A 89 7.34 -6.41 -2.73
C LEU A 89 7.42 -7.79 -2.10
N LEU A 90 7.57 -8.82 -2.94
CA LEU A 90 7.85 -10.18 -2.54
C LEU A 90 9.37 -10.40 -2.39
N PRO A 91 9.82 -11.41 -1.64
CA PRO A 91 11.23 -11.79 -1.60
C PRO A 91 11.73 -12.13 -3.01
N GLY A 92 12.82 -11.48 -3.44
CA GLY A 92 13.39 -11.61 -4.78
C GLY A 92 12.97 -10.50 -5.75
N ASP A 93 11.88 -9.77 -5.50
CA ASP A 93 11.48 -8.64 -6.33
C ASP A 93 12.52 -7.52 -6.28
N LEU A 94 12.76 -6.86 -7.42
CA LEU A 94 13.62 -5.68 -7.44
C LEU A 94 12.83 -4.45 -7.03
N ALA A 95 13.37 -3.67 -6.10
CA ALA A 95 12.75 -2.43 -5.67
C ALA A 95 12.56 -1.48 -6.87
N PRO A 96 11.37 -0.91 -7.08
CA PRO A 96 11.06 -0.17 -8.29
C PRO A 96 11.66 1.24 -8.30
N PHE A 97 11.63 1.88 -9.46
CA PHE A 97 11.81 3.34 -9.56
C PHE A 97 10.56 4.03 -9.04
N HIS A 98 10.71 5.22 -8.46
CA HIS A 98 9.56 6.08 -8.24
C HIS A 98 9.20 6.79 -9.55
N VAL A 99 7.92 6.80 -9.88
CA VAL A 99 7.41 7.37 -11.14
C VAL A 99 6.53 8.57 -10.81
N THR A 100 6.82 9.69 -11.44
CA THR A 100 5.98 10.88 -11.41
C THR A 100 5.10 10.87 -12.64
N LEU A 101 3.79 10.94 -12.41
CA LEU A 101 2.79 11.05 -13.46
C LEU A 101 2.22 12.46 -13.47
N GLY A 102 1.88 12.94 -14.65
CA GLY A 102 1.21 14.22 -14.82
C GLY A 102 -0.30 14.12 -14.50
N PRO A 103 -1.03 15.24 -14.61
CA PRO A 103 -2.44 15.32 -14.23
C PRO A 103 -3.35 14.35 -14.99
N HIS A 104 -2.92 13.88 -16.16
CA HIS A 104 -3.66 12.97 -17.02
C HIS A 104 -3.05 11.56 -17.07
N GLY A 105 -2.14 11.24 -16.15
CA GLY A 105 -1.49 9.94 -16.07
C GLY A 105 -0.35 9.75 -17.06
N GLU A 106 0.06 10.80 -17.77
CA GLU A 106 1.22 10.78 -18.64
C GLU A 106 2.51 10.61 -17.83
N PHE A 107 3.46 9.85 -18.38
CA PHE A 107 4.78 9.71 -17.76
C PHE A 107 5.53 11.05 -17.81
N VAL A 108 5.92 11.56 -16.65
CA VAL A 108 6.72 12.79 -16.54
C VAL A 108 8.18 12.45 -16.28
N SER A 109 8.44 11.65 -15.25
CA SER A 109 9.81 11.28 -14.89
C SER A 109 9.85 9.98 -14.08
N ARG A 110 11.05 9.41 -13.98
CA ARG A 110 11.38 8.37 -13.01
C ARG A 110 12.64 8.74 -12.25
N GLU A 111 12.69 8.37 -10.99
CA GLU A 111 13.83 8.64 -10.11
C GLU A 111 14.19 7.43 -9.26
N VAL A 112 15.47 7.36 -8.89
CA VAL A 112 15.96 6.37 -7.93
C VAL A 112 15.39 6.75 -6.56
N ALA A 113 14.80 5.77 -5.88
CA ALA A 113 14.18 5.96 -4.59
C ALA A 113 14.75 4.98 -3.57
N THR A 114 14.69 5.41 -2.30
CA THR A 114 14.80 4.49 -1.17
C THR A 114 13.40 4.13 -0.72
N TRP A 115 13.18 2.85 -0.44
CA TRP A 115 11.92 2.29 -0.01
C TRP A 115 12.06 1.76 1.40
N GLU A 116 11.22 2.23 2.32
CA GLU A 116 11.18 1.80 3.72
C GLU A 116 10.01 0.84 3.95
N LEU A 117 10.28 -0.29 4.57
CA LEU A 117 9.26 -1.25 4.98
C LEU A 117 8.36 -0.62 6.04
N VAL A 118 7.05 -0.62 5.79
CA VAL A 118 6.04 -0.07 6.70
C VAL A 118 5.15 -1.15 7.31
N ALA A 119 5.00 -2.29 6.63
CA ALA A 119 4.22 -3.41 7.12
C ALA A 119 4.70 -4.73 6.52
N GLU A 120 4.85 -5.76 7.34
CA GLU A 120 5.08 -7.15 6.91
C GLU A 120 3.72 -7.80 6.60
N LEU A 121 3.66 -8.59 5.52
CA LEU A 121 2.43 -9.11 4.90
C LEU A 121 2.36 -10.64 4.88
#